data_AF-A0A7C2AXV6-F1
#
_entry.id   AF-A0A7C2AXV6-F1
#
_cell.length_a   1.000
_cell.length_b   1.000
_cell.length_c   1.000
_cell.angle_alpha   90.00
_cell.angle_beta   90.00
_cell.angle_gamma   90.00
#
_symmetry.space_group_name_H-M   'P 1'
#
loop_
_entity.id
_entity.type
_entity.pdbx_description
1 polymer ?
#
loop_
_entity_poly.entity_id
_entity_poly.type
_entity_poly.pdbx_seq_one_letter_code
_entity_poly.pdbx_strand_id
1 'polypeptide(L)'
;MPYVLFSATKKRPYKLCTHRDLCSIISLSHKTYQNRDVMRNLKLSITYTSLLVLLSACGGGGGGSNSTENNHNDNISKGLTQDNSNLAPLINGIPSAIITTGSTYQFMPESSDPENANLTFEITNKPLWLNFNPATGELSGTPASSDVGLFSDILVTVTDGVHVSSLPPFSITVEEKSLSPLQISGSPPLAVQENSAYSFTPATTNNGANSLLFSILNRPSWLAFDSATGRLSGTPAESDVGTYRDIQIFVNDGVDEASLERFNITVTSTSAILSWVAPSTRVDNSVITLSELGGFKIYSGRDATDLSLLVDIADPTVNEYKVDGLATGTHFFAVTVYDQFMVESDFSSIASKTIY
;
A
#
# COMPACT_ATOMS: atom_id res chain seq x y z
N MET A 1 -7.54 32.83 10.49
CA MET A 1 -8.70 33.05 11.38
C MET A 1 -9.78 33.84 10.62
N PRO A 2 -10.94 33.27 10.25
CA PRO A 2 -12.05 34.08 9.77
C PRO A 2 -12.80 34.64 10.99
N TYR A 3 -12.74 35.95 11.18
CA TYR A 3 -13.54 36.65 12.19
C TYR A 3 -15.01 36.70 11.75
N VAL A 4 -15.92 36.52 12.70
CA VAL A 4 -17.34 36.78 12.49
C VAL A 4 -17.64 38.18 13.01
N LEU A 5 -17.76 39.15 12.10
CA LEU A 5 -18.00 40.56 12.41
C LEU A 5 -19.49 40.83 12.59
N PHE A 6 -19.87 41.34 13.77
CA PHE A 6 -21.22 41.83 14.05
C PHE A 6 -21.28 43.34 13.87
N SER A 7 -22.19 43.80 13.00
CA SER A 7 -22.55 45.22 12.90
C SER A 7 -23.99 45.39 13.34
N ALA A 8 -24.20 46.12 14.44
CA ALA A 8 -25.52 46.62 14.81
C ALA A 8 -25.92 47.76 13.84
N THR A 9 -26.22 47.44 12.59
CA THR A 9 -26.77 48.39 11.63
C THR A 9 -28.29 48.28 11.55
N LYS A 10 -28.93 49.37 11.98
CA LYS A 10 -30.34 49.78 11.86
C LYS A 10 -31.12 49.04 10.74
N LYS A 11 -32.13 48.24 11.12
CA LYS A 11 -33.27 47.93 10.24
C LYS A 11 -34.56 48.51 10.84
N ARG A 12 -35.41 48.98 9.92
CA ARG A 12 -36.46 50.00 10.07
C ARG A 12 -37.62 49.54 10.97
N PRO A 13 -38.31 50.46 11.67
CA PRO A 13 -39.59 50.13 12.29
C PRO A 13 -40.63 49.82 11.21
N TYR A 14 -41.21 48.63 11.25
CA TYR A 14 -42.33 48.28 10.37
C TYR A 14 -43.58 49.05 10.80
N LYS A 15 -44.15 49.77 9.83
CA LYS A 15 -45.45 50.44 9.92
C LYS A 15 -46.55 49.37 9.86
N LEU A 16 -47.43 49.34 10.86
CA LEU A 16 -48.67 48.56 10.81
C LEU A 16 -49.49 48.99 9.59
N CYS A 17 -49.82 48.04 8.72
CA CYS A 17 -50.96 48.14 7.82
C CYS A 17 -51.95 47.03 8.19
N THR A 18 -53.10 47.48 8.69
CA THR A 18 -54.29 46.69 8.99
C THR A 18 -55.08 46.37 7.71
N HIS A 19 -55.77 45.22 7.76
CA HIS A 19 -56.92 44.78 6.97
C HIS A 19 -56.72 44.03 5.63
N ARG A 20 -57.19 42.77 5.68
CA ARG A 20 -58.04 42.02 4.75
C ARG A 20 -57.91 42.34 3.26
N ASP A 21 -57.49 41.35 2.47
CA ASP A 21 -58.40 40.69 1.52
C ASP A 21 -57.82 39.38 0.97
N LEU A 22 -58.73 38.40 0.83
CA LEU A 22 -58.57 37.11 0.15
C LEU A 22 -58.71 37.32 -1.37
N CYS A 23 -57.87 36.68 -2.20
CA CYS A 23 -58.33 35.95 -3.40
C CYS A 23 -57.22 35.24 -4.19
N SER A 24 -57.40 33.92 -4.37
CA SER A 24 -57.35 33.14 -5.61
C SER A 24 -56.06 32.95 -6.44
N ILE A 25 -55.58 31.69 -6.41
CA ILE A 25 -55.48 30.70 -7.52
C ILE A 25 -55.06 31.22 -8.92
N ILE A 26 -53.99 30.62 -9.49
CA ILE A 26 -53.78 30.18 -10.90
C ILE A 26 -52.42 29.43 -10.92
N SER A 27 -52.42 28.09 -10.98
CA SER A 27 -52.32 27.18 -12.14
C SER A 27 -50.88 26.75 -12.52
N LEU A 28 -50.66 25.43 -12.45
CA LEU A 28 -49.50 24.70 -12.98
C LEU A 28 -49.63 24.55 -14.49
N SER A 29 -48.51 24.67 -15.21
CA SER A 29 -48.36 24.20 -16.59
C SER A 29 -47.15 23.26 -16.69
N HIS A 30 -47.45 22.03 -17.11
CA HIS A 30 -46.50 20.98 -17.48
C HIS A 30 -45.70 21.36 -18.73
N LYS A 31 -44.40 21.00 -18.76
CA LYS A 31 -43.69 20.68 -20.00
C LYS A 31 -43.04 19.31 -19.87
N THR A 32 -43.56 18.38 -20.66
CA THR A 32 -42.98 17.09 -21.02
C THR A 32 -41.74 17.29 -21.90
N TYR A 33 -40.69 16.51 -21.65
CA TYR A 33 -39.61 16.32 -22.61
C TYR A 33 -39.35 14.81 -22.75
N GLN A 34 -39.62 14.30 -23.95
CA GLN A 34 -39.33 12.95 -24.40
C GLN A 34 -38.03 12.99 -25.20
N ASN A 35 -37.07 12.10 -24.94
CA ASN A 35 -36.24 11.60 -26.04
C ASN A 35 -35.65 10.21 -25.79
N ARG A 36 -35.52 9.51 -26.91
CA ARG A 36 -35.46 8.05 -27.11
C ARG A 36 -34.04 7.46 -27.12
N ASP A 37 -34.02 6.15 -26.86
CA ASP A 37 -33.26 5.07 -27.53
C ASP A 37 -31.77 5.26 -27.91
N VAL A 38 -30.90 4.45 -27.30
CA VAL A 38 -29.76 3.83 -28.00
C VAL A 38 -29.64 2.36 -27.59
N MET A 39 -29.63 1.48 -28.58
CA MET A 39 -29.51 0.02 -28.47
C MET A 39 -28.41 -0.46 -29.44
N ARG A 40 -27.70 -1.53 -29.03
CA ARG A 40 -26.90 -2.53 -29.82
C ARG A 40 -25.41 -2.26 -30.14
N ASN A 41 -24.55 -3.21 -29.75
CA ASN A 41 -23.99 -4.32 -30.58
C ASN A 41 -22.92 -5.12 -29.78
N LEU A 42 -22.95 -6.46 -29.64
CA LEU A 42 -22.43 -7.55 -30.53
C LEU A 42 -20.87 -7.63 -30.49
N LYS A 43 -20.12 -8.75 -30.31
CA LYS A 43 -20.27 -10.18 -30.65
C LYS A 43 -19.09 -11.04 -30.08
N LEU A 44 -19.37 -12.34 -29.87
CA LEU A 44 -18.57 -13.60 -29.86
C LEU A 44 -17.02 -13.61 -29.89
N SER A 45 -16.42 -14.58 -29.18
CA SER A 45 -15.20 -15.28 -29.62
C SER A 45 -15.24 -16.78 -29.29
N ILE A 46 -14.62 -17.57 -30.17
CA ILE A 46 -14.82 -19.00 -30.46
C ILE A 46 -13.67 -19.85 -29.90
N THR A 47 -13.99 -21.09 -29.54
CA THR A 47 -13.13 -22.18 -29.04
C THR A 47 -12.19 -22.81 -30.08
N TYR A 48 -11.06 -23.36 -29.63
CA TYR A 48 -10.24 -24.32 -30.40
C TYR A 48 -9.97 -25.59 -29.58
N THR A 49 -10.33 -26.74 -30.16
CA THR A 49 -9.95 -28.09 -29.72
C THR A 49 -8.85 -28.61 -30.64
N SER A 50 -7.89 -29.34 -30.07
CA SER A 50 -6.83 -30.04 -30.83
C SER A 50 -6.89 -31.54 -30.56
N LEU A 51 -6.86 -32.30 -31.65
CA LEU A 51 -6.96 -33.75 -31.79
C LEU A 51 -5.55 -34.30 -32.09
N LEU A 52 -5.13 -35.39 -31.42
CA LEU A 52 -3.95 -36.16 -31.84
C LEU A 52 -4.27 -37.66 -31.82
N VAL A 53 -3.97 -38.30 -32.95
CA VAL A 53 -4.04 -39.74 -33.24
C VAL A 53 -2.62 -40.26 -33.32
N LEU A 54 -2.33 -41.44 -32.75
CA LEU A 54 -1.14 -42.23 -33.07
C LEU A 54 -1.53 -43.68 -33.40
N LEU A 55 -0.98 -44.17 -34.51
CA LEU A 55 -1.14 -45.49 -35.09
C LEU A 55 -0.09 -46.49 -34.58
N SER A 56 -0.57 -47.70 -34.28
CA SER A 56 -0.06 -49.08 -34.55
C SER A 56 1.42 -49.40 -34.81
N ALA A 57 1.89 -50.51 -34.21
CA ALA A 57 2.45 -51.76 -34.83
C ALA A 57 3.57 -52.38 -33.94
N CYS A 58 4.00 -53.65 -34.00
CA CYS A 58 3.45 -55.02 -34.17
C CYS A 58 4.69 -55.97 -34.17
N GLY A 59 4.56 -57.21 -33.66
CA GLY A 59 5.47 -58.36 -33.90
C GLY A 59 6.45 -58.64 -32.75
N GLY A 60 6.51 -59.81 -32.07
CA GLY A 60 6.35 -61.22 -32.48
C GLY A 60 7.77 -61.84 -32.61
N GLY A 61 8.19 -62.99 -32.10
CA GLY A 61 7.62 -64.11 -31.33
C GLY A 61 8.47 -65.38 -31.64
N GLY A 62 8.82 -66.18 -30.62
CA GLY A 62 8.87 -67.65 -30.73
C GLY A 62 10.21 -68.43 -30.79
N GLY A 63 10.35 -69.38 -29.84
CA GLY A 63 10.91 -70.75 -29.98
C GLY A 63 12.44 -70.90 -29.92
N GLY A 64 13.07 -71.86 -29.22
CA GLY A 64 12.61 -73.13 -28.65
C GLY A 64 13.69 -74.20 -28.87
N SER A 65 14.42 -74.56 -27.81
CA SER A 65 15.06 -75.86 -27.47
C SER A 65 15.37 -76.90 -28.57
N ASN A 66 16.60 -77.44 -28.60
CA ASN A 66 16.85 -78.78 -28.01
C ASN A 66 18.35 -79.17 -28.00
N SER A 67 18.67 -79.96 -26.97
CA SER A 67 19.91 -80.67 -26.66
C SER A 67 20.22 -81.87 -27.56
N THR A 68 21.50 -82.27 -27.57
CA THR A 68 22.11 -83.63 -27.46
C THR A 68 23.53 -83.56 -28.09
N GLU A 69 24.59 -84.29 -27.77
CA GLU A 69 24.86 -85.53 -27.02
C GLU A 69 26.40 -85.73 -26.89
N ASN A 70 26.81 -86.61 -25.98
CA ASN A 70 27.99 -87.51 -26.02
C ASN A 70 29.44 -87.04 -25.76
N ASN A 71 29.81 -87.11 -24.48
CA ASN A 71 30.87 -87.93 -23.85
C ASN A 71 31.80 -88.81 -24.74
N HIS A 72 33.13 -88.58 -24.73
CA HIS A 72 34.18 -89.45 -24.11
C HIS A 72 35.62 -89.02 -24.50
N ASN A 73 36.51 -88.90 -23.50
CA ASN A 73 37.99 -88.93 -23.43
C ASN A 73 38.82 -88.24 -24.55
N ASP A 74 39.83 -87.42 -24.28
CA ASP A 74 41.00 -87.69 -23.44
C ASP A 74 41.87 -86.42 -23.36
N ASN A 75 42.70 -86.30 -22.31
CA ASN A 75 43.80 -85.32 -22.13
C ASN A 75 43.47 -83.81 -22.12
N ILE A 76 43.42 -83.22 -20.91
CA ILE A 76 43.65 -81.78 -20.72
C ILE A 76 44.67 -81.55 -19.59
N SER A 77 45.94 -81.40 -19.99
CA SER A 77 46.79 -80.37 -19.40
C SER A 77 46.63 -79.13 -20.25
N LYS A 78 45.87 -78.15 -19.76
CA LYS A 78 45.86 -76.75 -20.19
C LYS A 78 45.12 -75.95 -19.14
N GLY A 79 45.86 -75.16 -18.38
CA GLY A 79 45.27 -74.13 -17.53
C GLY A 79 44.53 -73.11 -18.41
N LEU A 80 43.36 -72.68 -17.93
CA LEU A 80 42.68 -71.46 -18.31
C LEU A 80 41.91 -70.99 -17.05
N THR A 81 42.46 -69.99 -16.37
CA THR A 81 41.96 -68.60 -16.32
C THR A 81 40.72 -68.46 -15.43
N GLN A 82 40.95 -67.95 -14.23
CA GLN A 82 39.93 -67.28 -13.43
C GLN A 82 39.32 -66.17 -14.30
N ASP A 83 38.07 -66.38 -14.68
CA ASP A 83 37.21 -65.37 -15.30
C ASP A 83 36.93 -64.29 -14.25
N ASN A 84 37.69 -63.20 -14.31
CA ASN A 84 37.37 -61.95 -13.63
C ASN A 84 37.36 -60.85 -14.70
N SER A 85 36.35 -60.87 -15.58
CA SER A 85 36.03 -59.65 -16.33
C SER A 85 35.48 -58.62 -15.34
N ASN A 86 36.30 -57.64 -14.96
CA ASN A 86 35.82 -56.46 -14.25
C ASN A 86 34.67 -55.82 -15.04
N LEU A 87 33.57 -55.43 -14.40
CA LEU A 87 32.49 -54.69 -15.07
C LEU A 87 32.74 -53.19 -14.96
N ALA A 88 31.97 -52.38 -15.69
CA ALA A 88 32.09 -50.93 -15.59
C ALA A 88 31.18 -50.40 -14.46
N PRO A 89 31.58 -49.32 -13.77
CA PRO A 89 30.73 -48.70 -12.76
C PRO A 89 29.46 -48.11 -13.40
N LEU A 90 28.37 -48.06 -12.65
CA LEU A 90 27.14 -47.38 -13.02
C LEU A 90 27.10 -45.99 -12.38
N ILE A 91 26.63 -44.99 -13.13
CA ILE A 91 26.36 -43.63 -12.64
C ILE A 91 25.07 -43.09 -13.23
N ASN A 92 24.22 -42.51 -12.38
CA ASN A 92 22.93 -41.91 -12.74
C ASN A 92 22.70 -40.61 -11.97
N GLY A 93 21.78 -39.78 -12.45
CA GLY A 93 21.38 -38.53 -11.80
C GLY A 93 21.12 -37.43 -12.82
N ILE A 94 20.31 -36.44 -12.42
CA ILE A 94 19.99 -35.28 -13.26
C ILE A 94 20.27 -34.02 -12.43
N PRO A 95 21.37 -33.29 -12.70
CA PRO A 95 21.67 -32.05 -12.02
C PRO A 95 20.67 -30.96 -12.38
N SER A 96 20.42 -30.02 -11.45
CA SER A 96 19.60 -28.85 -11.72
C SER A 96 20.24 -27.99 -12.81
N ALA A 97 19.48 -27.69 -13.86
CA ALA A 97 19.93 -26.92 -15.01
C ALA A 97 19.91 -25.41 -14.79
N ILE A 98 19.17 -24.93 -13.79
CA ILE A 98 19.02 -23.50 -13.48
C ILE A 98 19.19 -23.30 -11.97
N ILE A 99 19.94 -22.27 -11.61
CA ILE A 99 20.09 -21.79 -10.23
C ILE A 99 20.11 -20.27 -10.23
N THR A 100 19.68 -19.66 -9.13
CA THR A 100 19.67 -18.21 -8.96
C THR A 100 20.82 -17.77 -8.05
N THR A 101 21.39 -16.58 -8.29
CA THR A 101 22.45 -16.01 -7.44
C THR A 101 22.03 -16.00 -5.96
N GLY A 102 22.97 -16.35 -5.07
CA GLY A 102 22.75 -16.47 -3.62
C GLY A 102 22.00 -17.72 -3.15
N SER A 103 21.50 -18.58 -4.05
CA SER A 103 20.88 -19.87 -3.69
C SER A 103 21.92 -20.99 -3.61
N THR A 104 21.76 -21.91 -2.67
CA THR A 104 22.64 -23.09 -2.56
C THR A 104 22.31 -24.10 -3.65
N TYR A 105 23.33 -24.45 -4.45
CA TYR A 105 23.34 -25.56 -5.38
C TYR A 105 23.82 -26.82 -4.66
N GLN A 106 23.13 -27.94 -4.88
CA GLN A 106 23.57 -29.26 -4.41
C GLN A 106 23.12 -30.35 -5.38
N PHE A 107 24.03 -31.23 -5.77
CA PHE A 107 23.75 -32.42 -6.58
C PHE A 107 24.70 -33.54 -6.18
N MET A 108 24.16 -34.74 -6.01
CA MET A 108 24.94 -35.96 -5.77
C MET A 108 24.49 -37.03 -6.78
N PRO A 109 25.39 -37.57 -7.62
CA PRO A 109 25.05 -38.67 -8.49
C PRO A 109 24.83 -39.97 -7.70
N GLU A 110 23.94 -40.83 -8.19
CA GLU A 110 23.82 -42.21 -7.71
C GLU A 110 24.83 -43.05 -8.47
N SER A 111 25.62 -43.84 -7.75
CA SER A 111 26.64 -44.70 -8.37
C SER A 111 26.78 -46.02 -7.64
N SER A 112 27.20 -47.04 -8.38
CA SER A 112 27.47 -48.37 -7.86
C SER A 112 28.43 -49.11 -8.76
N ASP A 113 29.15 -50.07 -8.19
CA ASP A 113 30.00 -50.98 -8.94
C ASP A 113 29.51 -52.42 -8.70
N PRO A 114 29.35 -53.27 -9.73
CA PRO A 114 28.88 -54.65 -9.55
C PRO A 114 29.78 -55.49 -8.63
N GLU A 115 31.08 -55.19 -8.63
CA GLU A 115 32.09 -55.83 -7.80
C GLU A 115 32.32 -55.09 -6.47
N ASN A 116 31.61 -53.99 -6.21
CA ASN A 116 31.82 -53.07 -5.10
C ASN A 116 33.25 -52.50 -5.04
N ALA A 117 33.87 -52.26 -6.19
CA ALA A 117 35.15 -51.57 -6.28
C ALA A 117 35.05 -50.14 -5.71
N ASN A 118 36.19 -49.61 -5.25
CA ASN A 118 36.27 -48.23 -4.81
C ASN A 118 36.12 -47.28 -6.00
N LEU A 119 35.13 -46.39 -5.93
CA LEU A 119 34.84 -45.42 -6.98
C LEU A 119 35.58 -44.11 -6.74
N THR A 120 36.15 -43.56 -7.81
CA THR A 120 36.71 -42.20 -7.83
C THR A 120 36.04 -41.40 -8.94
N PHE A 121 35.75 -40.13 -8.64
CA PHE A 121 35.05 -39.24 -9.56
C PHE A 121 35.97 -38.13 -10.07
N GLU A 122 35.77 -37.76 -11.33
CA GLU A 122 36.39 -36.59 -11.93
C GLU A 122 35.33 -35.68 -12.56
N ILE A 123 35.68 -34.41 -12.76
CA ILE A 123 34.82 -33.44 -13.40
C ILE A 123 35.62 -32.56 -14.35
N THR A 124 35.05 -32.31 -15.52
CA THR A 124 35.57 -31.34 -16.50
C THR A 124 34.58 -30.20 -16.71
N ASN A 125 35.08 -29.04 -17.15
CA ASN A 125 34.30 -27.80 -17.35
C ASN A 125 33.53 -27.30 -16.11
N LYS A 126 34.00 -27.66 -14.91
CA LYS A 126 33.39 -27.23 -13.65
C LYS A 126 33.46 -25.70 -13.49
N PRO A 127 32.34 -25.02 -13.18
CA PRO A 127 32.36 -23.61 -12.79
C PRO A 127 33.28 -23.34 -11.59
N LEU A 128 33.84 -22.13 -11.48
CA LEU A 128 34.71 -21.76 -10.36
C LEU A 128 33.96 -21.72 -9.03
N TRP A 129 32.70 -21.25 -9.03
CA TRP A 129 31.85 -21.15 -7.84
C TRP A 129 31.36 -22.51 -7.29
N LEU A 130 31.52 -23.59 -8.07
CA LEU A 130 31.04 -24.92 -7.72
C LEU A 130 32.16 -25.76 -7.09
N ASN A 131 31.92 -26.32 -5.91
CA ASN A 131 32.79 -27.30 -5.27
C ASN A 131 32.50 -28.70 -5.80
N PHE A 132 33.50 -29.58 -5.77
CA PHE A 132 33.37 -30.96 -6.20
C PHE A 132 34.06 -31.90 -5.21
N ASN A 133 33.37 -32.95 -4.79
CA ASN A 133 33.93 -34.00 -3.94
C ASN A 133 34.32 -35.23 -4.80
N PRO A 134 35.62 -35.52 -5.01
CA PRO A 134 36.06 -36.62 -5.87
C PRO A 134 35.77 -38.02 -5.29
N ALA A 135 35.40 -38.13 -4.01
CA ALA A 135 35.05 -39.41 -3.40
C ALA A 135 33.58 -39.79 -3.59
N THR A 136 32.70 -38.80 -3.81
CA THR A 136 31.24 -39.02 -3.88
C THR A 136 30.61 -38.51 -5.17
N GLY A 137 31.32 -37.67 -5.92
CA GLY A 137 30.78 -36.95 -7.08
C GLY A 137 29.91 -35.75 -6.71
N GLU A 138 29.85 -35.35 -5.44
CA GLU A 138 29.00 -34.24 -4.99
C GLU A 138 29.42 -32.92 -5.63
N LEU A 139 28.44 -32.18 -6.14
CA LEU A 139 28.56 -30.80 -6.56
C LEU A 139 27.82 -29.90 -5.58
N SER A 140 28.50 -28.90 -5.02
CA SER A 140 27.89 -27.97 -4.06
C SER A 140 28.46 -26.56 -4.16
N GLY A 141 27.65 -25.52 -3.95
CA GLY A 141 28.14 -24.14 -4.00
C GLY A 141 27.03 -23.11 -3.96
N THR A 142 27.40 -21.83 -3.95
CA THR A 142 26.45 -20.71 -4.00
C THR A 142 26.99 -19.68 -5.00
N PRO A 143 26.38 -19.51 -6.19
CA PRO A 143 26.85 -18.54 -7.16
C PRO A 143 26.62 -17.10 -6.66
N ALA A 144 27.60 -16.23 -6.89
CA ALA A 144 27.50 -14.79 -6.66
C ALA A 144 26.94 -14.08 -7.91
N SER A 145 26.61 -12.79 -7.80
CA SER A 145 26.17 -11.99 -8.96
C SER A 145 27.22 -11.91 -10.08
N SER A 146 28.51 -12.10 -9.77
CA SER A 146 29.56 -12.21 -10.79
C SER A 146 29.53 -13.52 -11.59
N ASP A 147 28.77 -14.53 -11.14
CA ASP A 147 28.68 -15.85 -11.75
C ASP A 147 27.47 -15.99 -12.70
N VAL A 148 26.71 -14.91 -12.95
CA VAL A 148 25.56 -14.95 -13.88
C VAL A 148 26.01 -15.31 -15.29
N GLY A 149 25.37 -16.33 -15.87
CA GLY A 149 25.70 -16.83 -17.20
C GLY A 149 25.44 -18.32 -17.37
N LEU A 150 25.79 -18.83 -18.55
CA LEU A 150 25.66 -20.24 -18.92
C LEU A 150 27.02 -20.94 -18.78
N PHE A 151 27.05 -22.02 -18.02
CA PHE A 151 28.19 -22.94 -17.93
C PHE A 151 27.82 -24.24 -18.63
N SER A 152 28.48 -24.52 -19.77
CA SER A 152 28.16 -25.65 -20.65
C SER A 152 29.16 -26.79 -20.56
N ASP A 153 28.74 -27.95 -21.08
CA ASP A 153 29.57 -29.15 -21.26
C ASP A 153 30.22 -29.66 -19.97
N ILE A 154 29.54 -29.49 -18.83
CA ILE A 154 29.98 -30.03 -17.54
C ILE A 154 29.82 -31.54 -17.60
N LEU A 155 30.91 -32.27 -17.36
CA LEU A 155 30.93 -33.73 -17.46
C LEU A 155 31.53 -34.32 -16.18
N VAL A 156 30.74 -35.14 -15.50
CA VAL A 156 31.16 -35.95 -14.34
C VAL A 156 31.38 -37.38 -14.79
N THR A 157 32.56 -37.91 -14.50
CA THR A 157 32.95 -39.30 -14.77
C THR A 157 33.19 -40.02 -13.46
N VAL A 158 33.00 -41.35 -13.48
CA VAL A 158 33.32 -42.25 -12.38
C VAL A 158 34.16 -43.41 -12.90
N THR A 159 35.16 -43.82 -12.13
CA THR A 159 36.02 -44.96 -12.44
C THR A 159 36.21 -45.86 -11.23
N ASP A 160 36.32 -47.16 -11.48
CA ASP A 160 36.72 -48.22 -10.56
C ASP A 160 38.25 -48.51 -10.63
N GLY A 161 38.99 -47.72 -11.44
CA GLY A 161 40.42 -47.91 -11.72
C GLY A 161 40.74 -48.68 -13.00
N VAL A 162 39.73 -49.24 -13.69
CA VAL A 162 39.88 -49.99 -14.95
C VAL A 162 38.92 -49.46 -16.03
N HIS A 163 37.64 -49.29 -15.70
CA HIS A 163 36.60 -48.76 -16.57
C HIS A 163 36.17 -47.35 -16.16
N VAL A 164 35.58 -46.63 -17.10
CA VAL A 164 35.05 -45.28 -16.88
C VAL A 164 33.63 -45.20 -17.41
N SER A 165 32.74 -44.66 -16.59
CA SER A 165 31.38 -44.30 -16.96
C SER A 165 31.14 -42.81 -16.70
N SER A 166 30.12 -42.22 -17.32
CA SER A 166 29.83 -40.79 -17.16
C SER A 166 28.34 -40.51 -17.14
N LEU A 167 27.98 -39.40 -16.50
CA LEU A 167 26.71 -38.75 -16.80
C LEU A 167 26.74 -38.19 -18.23
N PRO A 168 25.58 -37.97 -18.86
CA PRO A 168 25.51 -37.09 -20.02
C PRO A 168 26.06 -35.70 -19.67
N PRO A 169 26.81 -35.04 -20.58
CA PRO A 169 27.20 -33.64 -20.39
C PRO A 169 25.97 -32.77 -20.12
N PHE A 170 26.07 -31.85 -19.18
CA PHE A 170 24.98 -30.96 -18.81
C PHE A 170 25.45 -29.51 -18.73
N SER A 171 24.50 -28.60 -18.60
CA SER A 171 24.76 -27.17 -18.40
C SER A 171 24.08 -26.66 -17.14
N ILE A 172 24.67 -25.65 -16.51
CA ILE A 172 24.06 -24.89 -15.42
C ILE A 172 23.94 -23.44 -15.90
N THR A 173 22.72 -22.92 -15.92
CA THR A 173 22.43 -21.49 -16.09
C THR A 173 22.31 -20.85 -14.72
N VAL A 174 23.17 -19.87 -14.44
CA VAL A 174 23.05 -19.01 -13.26
C VAL A 174 22.27 -17.76 -13.68
N GLU A 175 21.08 -17.61 -13.11
CA GLU A 175 20.22 -16.44 -13.30
C GLU A 175 20.44 -15.43 -12.17
N GLU A 176 20.40 -14.14 -12.48
CA GLU A 176 20.41 -13.12 -11.45
C GLU A 176 19.15 -13.23 -10.58
N LYS A 177 19.30 -13.10 -9.27
CA LYS A 177 18.17 -13.00 -8.36
C LYS A 177 17.37 -11.75 -8.68
N SER A 178 16.19 -11.96 -9.27
CA SER A 178 15.22 -10.91 -9.46
C SER A 178 14.70 -10.43 -8.10
N LEU A 179 15.13 -9.22 -7.71
CA LEU A 179 14.54 -8.51 -6.58
C LEU A 179 13.27 -7.82 -7.08
N SER A 180 12.14 -8.04 -6.41
CA SER A 180 10.97 -7.20 -6.68
C SER A 180 11.30 -5.75 -6.31
N PRO A 181 10.84 -4.76 -7.11
CA PRO A 181 11.16 -3.37 -6.85
C PRO A 181 10.64 -2.95 -5.48
N LEU A 182 11.35 -2.03 -4.83
CA LEU A 182 10.87 -1.40 -3.61
C LEU A 182 9.51 -0.75 -3.86
N GLN A 183 8.52 -1.01 -3.00
CA GLN A 183 7.21 -0.38 -3.08
C GLN A 183 6.84 0.25 -1.73
N ILE A 184 6.08 1.35 -1.81
CA ILE A 184 5.47 2.03 -0.67
C ILE A 184 3.98 2.26 -0.95
N SER A 185 3.15 2.09 0.06
CA SER A 185 1.70 2.19 -0.05
C SER A 185 1.05 2.68 1.25
N GLY A 186 -0.22 3.05 1.18
CA GLY A 186 -1.02 3.52 2.31
C GLY A 186 -1.77 4.81 1.98
N SER A 187 -2.84 5.05 2.73
CA SER A 187 -3.70 6.24 2.57
C SER A 187 -3.73 7.03 3.87
N PRO A 188 -3.05 8.20 3.96
CA PRO A 188 -3.08 9.03 5.15
C PRO A 188 -4.45 9.68 5.37
N PRO A 189 -4.85 9.95 6.62
CA PRO A 189 -5.97 10.86 6.89
C PRO A 189 -5.69 12.23 6.27
N LEU A 190 -6.65 12.75 5.51
CA LEU A 190 -6.53 14.03 4.78
C LEU A 190 -7.07 15.23 5.56
N ALA A 191 -7.69 14.96 6.71
CA ALA A 191 -8.18 15.97 7.63
C ALA A 191 -7.99 15.51 9.08
N VAL A 192 -7.81 16.47 9.97
CA VAL A 192 -7.73 16.26 11.41
C VAL A 192 -8.24 17.50 12.10
N GLN A 193 -8.92 17.32 13.23
CA GLN A 193 -9.34 18.45 14.04
C GLN A 193 -8.18 18.93 14.93
N GLU A 194 -8.08 20.23 15.18
CA GLU A 194 -7.20 20.77 16.21
C GLU A 194 -7.37 20.01 17.54
N ASN A 195 -6.28 19.86 18.28
CA ASN A 195 -6.17 19.10 19.53
C ASN A 195 -6.44 17.59 19.42
N SER A 196 -6.70 17.06 18.22
CA SER A 196 -6.86 15.61 17.99
C SER A 196 -5.56 14.98 17.48
N ALA A 197 -5.24 13.79 17.98
CA ALA A 197 -4.03 13.09 17.56
C ALA A 197 -4.12 12.64 16.09
N TYR A 198 -3.06 12.89 15.34
CA TYR A 198 -2.81 12.40 13.99
C TYR A 198 -1.77 11.27 14.04
N SER A 199 -2.00 10.21 13.27
CA SER A 199 -0.99 9.16 13.05
C SER A 199 -1.20 8.49 11.69
N PHE A 200 -0.12 8.30 10.96
CA PHE A 200 -0.09 7.53 9.72
C PHE A 200 1.28 6.85 9.57
N THR A 201 1.29 5.56 9.23
CA THR A 201 2.51 4.83 8.89
C THR A 201 2.29 4.16 7.53
N PRO A 202 3.15 4.40 6.53
CA PRO A 202 3.06 3.72 5.24
C PRO A 202 3.44 2.23 5.38
N ALA A 203 2.92 1.40 4.48
CA ALA A 203 3.36 0.02 4.31
C ALA A 203 4.40 -0.06 3.19
N THR A 204 5.37 -0.97 3.33
CA THR A 204 6.39 -1.21 2.33
C THR A 204 6.49 -2.70 2.01
N THR A 205 6.91 -3.02 0.79
CA THR A 205 7.34 -4.37 0.41
C THR A 205 8.72 -4.29 -0.19
N ASN A 206 9.68 -5.01 0.39
CA ASN A 206 11.04 -5.14 -0.10
C ASN A 206 11.43 -6.64 -0.11
N ASN A 207 11.94 -7.14 -1.23
CA ASN A 207 12.50 -8.50 -1.35
C ASN A 207 14.03 -8.55 -1.20
N GLY A 208 14.67 -7.39 -1.04
CA GLY A 208 16.07 -7.21 -0.62
C GLY A 208 16.19 -7.08 0.90
N ALA A 209 17.24 -7.66 1.47
CA ALA A 209 17.51 -7.64 2.91
C ALA A 209 18.10 -6.30 3.42
N ASN A 210 17.91 -5.21 2.68
CA ASN A 210 18.50 -3.91 3.00
C ASN A 210 17.66 -3.14 4.02
N SER A 211 18.32 -2.33 4.85
CA SER A 211 17.65 -1.40 5.75
C SER A 211 16.92 -0.31 4.96
N LEU A 212 15.68 -0.01 5.34
CA LEU A 212 14.89 1.07 4.73
C LEU A 212 15.16 2.41 5.43
N LEU A 213 15.26 3.47 4.64
CA LEU A 213 15.34 4.86 5.10
C LEU A 213 14.18 5.66 4.50
N PHE A 214 13.42 6.32 5.37
CA PHE A 214 12.29 7.16 4.97
C PHE A 214 12.66 8.64 5.03
N SER A 215 12.14 9.41 4.07
CA SER A 215 12.22 10.87 4.05
C SER A 215 10.86 11.49 3.71
N ILE A 216 10.72 12.79 3.95
CA ILE A 216 9.48 13.52 3.74
C ILE A 216 9.72 14.93 3.21
N LEU A 217 8.88 15.36 2.27
CA LEU A 217 8.80 16.73 1.79
C LEU A 217 7.53 17.43 2.32
N ASN A 218 7.63 18.74 2.50
CA ASN A 218 6.55 19.62 2.93
C ASN A 218 5.86 19.20 4.24
N ARG A 219 6.61 18.56 5.14
CA ARG A 219 6.10 18.15 6.46
C ARG A 219 5.61 19.38 7.26
N PRO A 220 4.34 19.42 7.70
CA PRO A 220 3.87 20.40 8.67
C PRO A 220 4.72 20.43 9.94
N SER A 221 4.96 21.61 10.52
CA SER A 221 5.80 21.76 11.71
C SER A 221 5.24 21.05 12.94
N TRP A 222 3.91 20.88 13.01
CA TRP A 222 3.22 20.17 14.09
C TRP A 222 3.29 18.63 13.97
N LEU A 223 3.80 18.11 12.85
CA LEU A 223 4.05 16.67 12.67
C LEU A 223 5.50 16.29 12.97
N ALA A 224 5.66 15.27 13.81
CA ALA A 224 6.87 14.49 13.91
C ALA A 224 6.92 13.42 12.80
N PHE A 225 8.13 13.08 12.35
CA PHE A 225 8.38 12.06 11.35
C PHE A 225 9.49 11.12 11.82
N ASP A 226 9.20 9.83 11.83
CA ASP A 226 10.17 8.78 12.13
C ASP A 226 10.79 8.26 10.82
N SER A 227 12.09 8.51 10.62
CA SER A 227 12.82 8.12 9.41
C SER A 227 13.07 6.61 9.30
N ALA A 228 12.90 5.83 10.38
CA ALA A 228 13.05 4.38 10.34
C ALA A 228 11.76 3.67 9.89
N THR A 229 10.60 4.26 10.19
CA THR A 229 9.29 3.63 9.93
C THR A 229 8.43 4.40 8.92
N GLY A 230 8.81 5.62 8.57
CA GLY A 230 8.00 6.54 7.77
C GLY A 230 6.79 7.10 8.53
N ARG A 231 6.68 6.84 9.84
CA ARG A 231 5.51 7.24 10.62
C ARG A 231 5.43 8.76 10.78
N LEU A 232 4.32 9.33 10.35
CA LEU A 232 3.88 10.67 10.71
C LEU A 232 3.01 10.61 11.97
N SER A 233 3.29 11.48 12.93
CA SER A 233 2.45 11.62 14.12
C SER A 233 2.54 13.01 14.74
N GLY A 234 1.48 13.45 15.41
CA GLY A 234 1.45 14.75 16.08
C GLY A 234 0.04 15.14 16.50
N THR A 235 -0.10 16.28 17.16
CA THR A 235 -1.39 16.86 17.53
C THR A 235 -1.35 18.33 17.15
N PRO A 236 -2.12 18.78 16.13
CA PRO A 236 -2.12 20.17 15.73
C PRO A 236 -2.77 21.04 16.81
N ALA A 237 -2.20 22.22 17.05
CA ALA A 237 -2.78 23.25 17.89
C ALA A 237 -3.79 24.11 17.09
N GLU A 238 -4.49 24.99 17.79
CA GLU A 238 -5.40 25.96 17.15
C GLU A 238 -4.68 26.90 16.17
N SER A 239 -3.40 27.23 16.45
CA SER A 239 -2.57 28.01 15.52
C SER A 239 -2.24 27.26 14.22
N ASP A 240 -2.42 25.94 14.19
CA ASP A 240 -2.11 25.10 13.04
C ASP A 240 -3.30 24.92 12.08
N VAL A 241 -4.46 25.51 12.39
CA VAL A 241 -5.67 25.46 11.54
C VAL A 241 -5.38 26.00 10.15
N GLY A 242 -5.60 25.16 9.13
CA GLY A 242 -5.27 25.48 7.75
C GLY A 242 -5.07 24.23 6.89
N THR A 243 -4.70 24.44 5.63
CA THR A 243 -4.39 23.34 4.69
C THR A 243 -2.90 23.31 4.39
N TYR A 244 -2.28 22.17 4.67
CA TYR A 244 -0.89 21.85 4.33
C TYR A 244 -0.88 21.04 3.05
N ARG A 245 -0.09 21.49 2.06
CA ARG A 245 -0.15 20.98 0.68
C ARG A 245 1.08 20.19 0.30
N ASP A 246 0.89 19.30 -0.66
CA ASP A 246 1.96 18.63 -1.41
C ASP A 246 2.94 17.86 -0.50
N ILE A 247 2.41 17.24 0.55
CA ILE A 247 3.16 16.37 1.45
C ILE A 247 3.47 15.08 0.69
N GLN A 248 4.72 14.64 0.76
CA GLN A 248 5.17 13.44 0.05
C GLN A 248 6.17 12.65 0.88
N ILE A 249 5.92 11.36 1.06
CA ILE A 249 6.81 10.44 1.78
C ILE A 249 7.53 9.56 0.77
N PHE A 250 8.83 9.38 0.99
CA PHE A 250 9.72 8.55 0.19
C PHE A 250 10.29 7.44 1.06
N VAL A 251 10.65 6.32 0.44
CA VAL A 251 11.44 5.24 1.02
C VAL A 251 12.56 4.86 0.07
N ASN A 252 13.75 4.63 0.63
CA ASN A 252 14.93 4.20 -0.10
C ASN A 252 15.56 3.00 0.64
N ASP A 253 16.07 2.03 -0.11
CA ASP A 253 16.72 0.83 0.45
C ASP A 253 18.22 0.74 0.11
N GLY A 254 18.82 1.88 -0.26
CA GLY A 254 20.20 2.00 -0.72
C GLY A 254 20.40 1.70 -2.21
N VAL A 255 19.40 1.13 -2.89
CA VAL A 255 19.44 0.80 -4.33
C VAL A 255 18.31 1.50 -5.06
N ASP A 256 17.07 1.26 -4.62
CA ASP A 256 15.85 1.78 -5.21
C ASP A 256 15.21 2.86 -4.32
N GLU A 257 14.38 3.70 -4.95
CA GLU A 257 13.54 4.69 -4.28
C GLU A 257 12.08 4.54 -4.72
N ALA A 258 11.15 4.63 -3.78
CA ALA A 258 9.72 4.68 -4.05
C ALA A 258 9.06 5.81 -3.23
N SER A 259 7.93 6.32 -3.70
CA SER A 259 7.21 7.40 -3.01
C SER A 259 5.70 7.18 -3.02
N LEU A 260 5.02 7.66 -1.98
CA LEU A 260 3.57 7.83 -2.02
C LEU A 260 3.20 8.96 -3.00
N GLU A 261 1.95 8.91 -3.46
CA GLU A 261 1.31 10.06 -4.10
C GLU A 261 1.27 11.26 -3.16
N ARG A 262 1.33 12.47 -3.73
CA ARG A 262 1.22 13.69 -2.93
C ARG A 262 -0.15 13.81 -2.30
N PHE A 263 -0.18 14.28 -1.06
CA PHE A 263 -1.42 14.49 -0.33
C PHE A 263 -1.41 15.81 0.45
N ASN A 264 -2.62 16.24 0.83
CA ASN A 264 -2.82 17.44 1.64
C ASN A 264 -3.40 17.01 3.00
N ILE A 265 -3.06 17.73 4.06
CA ILE A 265 -3.72 17.61 5.36
C ILE A 265 -4.43 18.93 5.66
N THR A 266 -5.73 18.85 5.98
CA THR A 266 -6.51 20.00 6.46
C THR A 266 -6.72 19.88 7.97
N VAL A 267 -6.24 20.87 8.71
CA VAL A 267 -6.54 21.02 10.13
C VAL A 267 -7.80 21.86 10.27
N THR A 268 -8.86 21.29 10.85
CA THR A 268 -10.13 21.98 11.10
C THR A 268 -10.23 22.46 12.55
N SER A 269 -10.96 23.55 12.78
CA SER A 269 -11.22 24.08 14.13
C SER A 269 -12.63 23.72 14.58
N THR A 270 -12.80 23.51 15.88
CA THR A 270 -14.11 23.34 16.55
C THR A 270 -14.52 24.58 17.34
N SER A 271 -13.94 25.73 17.02
CA SER A 271 -14.28 26.98 17.68
C SER A 271 -14.75 28.06 16.72
N ALA A 272 -15.42 29.06 17.28
CA ALA A 272 -15.77 30.30 16.61
C ALA A 272 -15.35 31.48 17.49
N ILE A 273 -14.68 32.47 16.90
CA ILE A 273 -14.41 33.76 17.55
C ILE A 273 -15.46 34.75 17.03
N LEU A 274 -16.24 35.29 17.96
CA LEU A 274 -17.27 36.29 17.74
C LEU A 274 -16.71 37.65 18.14
N SER A 275 -16.78 38.66 17.26
CA SER A 275 -16.31 40.01 17.60
C SER A 275 -17.36 41.06 17.21
N TRP A 276 -17.68 41.98 18.13
CA TRP A 276 -18.75 42.97 17.98
C TRP A 276 -18.28 44.37 18.36
N VAL A 277 -19.09 45.37 18.04
CA VAL A 277 -18.88 46.77 18.44
C VAL A 277 -20.03 47.20 19.34
N ALA A 278 -19.69 47.72 20.52
CA ALA A 278 -20.68 48.27 21.45
C ALA A 278 -21.46 49.42 20.80
N PRO A 279 -22.79 49.50 20.99
CA PRO A 279 -23.56 50.60 20.42
C PRO A 279 -23.27 51.92 21.15
N SER A 280 -23.26 53.01 20.38
CA SER A 280 -23.08 54.37 20.91
C SER A 280 -24.39 55.18 20.97
N THR A 281 -25.50 54.59 20.51
CA THR A 281 -26.83 55.22 20.54
C THR A 281 -27.94 54.23 20.89
N ARG A 282 -28.99 54.71 21.54
CA ARG A 282 -30.25 53.98 21.75
C ARG A 282 -31.11 53.97 20.48
N VAL A 283 -32.25 53.28 20.54
CA VAL A 283 -33.22 53.17 19.43
C VAL A 283 -33.77 54.54 19.00
N ASP A 284 -33.91 55.48 19.94
CA ASP A 284 -34.35 56.86 19.69
C ASP A 284 -33.24 57.80 19.18
N ASN A 285 -32.03 57.27 18.95
CA ASN A 285 -30.80 57.98 18.58
C ASN A 285 -30.20 58.87 19.69
N SER A 286 -30.69 58.81 20.94
CA SER A 286 -29.97 59.39 22.07
C SER A 286 -28.63 58.66 22.26
N VAL A 287 -27.61 59.40 22.70
CA VAL A 287 -26.28 58.82 22.98
C VAL A 287 -26.40 57.85 24.17
N ILE A 288 -25.73 56.71 24.07
CA ILE A 288 -25.45 55.83 25.21
C ILE A 288 -23.94 55.67 25.34
N THR A 289 -23.46 55.83 26.56
CA THR A 289 -22.04 55.72 26.89
C THR A 289 -21.72 54.33 27.40
N LEU A 290 -20.45 53.92 27.29
CA LEU A 290 -19.99 52.62 27.80
C LEU A 290 -20.32 52.41 29.28
N SER A 291 -20.30 53.49 30.08
CA SER A 291 -20.67 53.46 31.50
C SER A 291 -22.14 53.17 31.76
N GLU A 292 -23.04 53.42 30.80
CA GLU A 292 -24.48 53.11 30.94
C GLU A 292 -24.80 51.66 30.53
N LEU A 293 -23.86 50.96 29.90
CA LEU A 293 -24.03 49.56 29.51
C LEU A 293 -23.78 48.64 30.72
N GLY A 294 -24.62 47.61 30.85
CA GLY A 294 -24.48 46.55 31.84
C GLY A 294 -23.68 45.35 31.32
N GLY A 295 -23.75 45.08 30.01
CA GLY A 295 -23.03 43.95 29.41
C GLY A 295 -23.60 43.51 28.07
N PHE A 296 -23.18 42.31 27.63
CA PHE A 296 -23.62 41.67 26.40
C PHE A 296 -24.16 40.28 26.66
N LYS A 297 -25.15 39.85 25.89
CA LYS A 297 -25.56 38.44 25.84
C LYS A 297 -25.32 37.89 24.46
N ILE A 298 -24.74 36.70 24.40
CA ILE A 298 -24.50 35.98 23.15
C ILE A 298 -25.51 34.86 23.06
N TYR A 299 -26.14 34.76 21.90
CA TYR A 299 -27.13 33.75 21.57
C TYR A 299 -26.55 32.85 20.47
N SER A 300 -26.87 31.56 20.53
CA SER A 300 -26.45 30.60 19.52
C SER A 300 -27.53 29.57 19.22
N GLY A 301 -27.48 28.99 18.02
CA GLY A 301 -28.42 27.96 17.60
C GLY A 301 -28.00 27.26 16.31
N ARG A 302 -28.73 26.20 15.97
CA ARG A 302 -28.57 25.48 14.68
C ARG A 302 -29.47 26.01 13.58
N ASP A 303 -30.43 26.86 13.94
CA ASP A 303 -31.31 27.58 13.03
C ASP A 303 -31.13 29.09 13.28
N ALA A 304 -31.10 29.89 12.22
CA ALA A 304 -30.98 31.35 12.33
C ALA A 304 -32.18 31.99 13.05
N THR A 305 -33.33 31.32 13.06
CA THR A 305 -34.57 31.82 13.65
C THR A 305 -34.84 31.30 15.06
N ASP A 306 -34.06 30.33 15.53
CA ASP A 306 -34.17 29.72 16.85
C ASP A 306 -32.81 29.76 17.57
N LEU A 307 -32.58 30.86 18.28
CA LEU A 307 -31.35 31.09 19.04
C LEU A 307 -31.66 31.04 20.54
N SER A 308 -30.83 30.33 21.27
CA SER A 308 -30.87 30.24 22.73
C SER A 308 -29.70 30.99 23.36
N LEU A 309 -29.89 31.51 24.58
CA LEU A 309 -28.83 32.18 25.32
C LEU A 309 -27.66 31.21 25.52
N LEU A 310 -26.48 31.61 25.05
CA LEU A 310 -25.23 30.86 25.19
C LEU A 310 -24.44 31.37 26.40
N VAL A 311 -24.27 32.69 26.51
CA VAL A 311 -23.51 33.32 27.59
C VAL A 311 -24.01 34.74 27.88
N ASP A 312 -24.00 35.12 29.15
CA ASP A 312 -24.22 36.49 29.62
C ASP A 312 -22.89 37.05 30.15
N ILE A 313 -22.44 38.15 29.55
CA ILE A 313 -21.16 38.82 29.82
C ILE A 313 -21.47 40.16 30.47
N ALA A 314 -21.48 40.20 31.81
CA ALA A 314 -21.68 41.40 32.61
C ALA A 314 -20.44 42.32 32.65
N ASP A 315 -19.88 42.61 31.47
CA ASP A 315 -18.77 43.53 31.27
C ASP A 315 -18.96 44.25 29.92
N PRO A 316 -19.26 45.56 29.93
CA PRO A 316 -19.50 46.32 28.70
C PRO A 316 -18.22 46.60 27.91
N THR A 317 -17.03 46.32 28.44
CA THR A 317 -15.75 46.54 27.75
C THR A 317 -15.36 45.38 26.82
N VAL A 318 -16.01 44.22 26.96
CA VAL A 318 -15.75 43.04 26.13
C VAL A 318 -16.32 43.25 24.73
N ASN A 319 -15.51 42.96 23.71
CA ASN A 319 -15.88 43.08 22.30
C ASN A 319 -15.59 41.81 21.50
N GLU A 320 -15.13 40.75 22.16
CA GLU A 320 -14.81 39.47 21.56
C GLU A 320 -15.12 38.31 22.52
N TYR A 321 -15.57 37.18 21.97
CA TYR A 321 -15.79 35.95 22.71
C TYR A 321 -15.51 34.72 21.86
N LYS A 322 -14.78 33.76 22.43
CA LYS A 322 -14.51 32.46 21.80
C LYS A 322 -15.52 31.42 22.27
N VAL A 323 -16.17 30.76 21.32
CA VAL A 323 -17.04 29.62 21.54
C VAL A 323 -16.28 28.36 21.13
N ASP A 324 -15.95 27.50 22.10
CA ASP A 324 -15.27 26.22 21.87
C ASP A 324 -16.24 25.04 21.78
N GLY A 325 -15.75 23.89 21.28
CA GLY A 325 -16.49 22.62 21.32
C GLY A 325 -17.72 22.56 20.41
N LEU A 326 -17.74 23.36 19.35
CA LEU A 326 -18.83 23.37 18.37
C LEU A 326 -18.83 22.05 17.58
N ALA A 327 -19.96 21.34 17.62
CA ALA A 327 -20.14 20.13 16.82
C ALA A 327 -20.23 20.46 15.31
N THR A 328 -19.85 19.50 14.45
CA THR A 328 -19.95 19.58 12.98
C THR A 328 -21.31 20.13 12.54
N GLY A 329 -21.31 20.97 11.50
CA GLY A 329 -22.47 21.66 10.97
C GLY A 329 -22.40 23.17 11.12
N THR A 330 -23.43 23.86 10.61
CA THR A 330 -23.54 25.31 10.70
C THR A 330 -24.14 25.72 12.04
N HIS A 331 -23.50 26.71 12.68
CA HIS A 331 -23.98 27.39 13.88
C HIS A 331 -24.28 28.84 13.55
N PHE A 332 -25.34 29.37 14.13
CA PHE A 332 -25.75 30.75 14.02
C PHE A 332 -25.54 31.46 15.36
N PHE A 333 -25.17 32.72 15.31
CA PHE A 333 -24.84 33.54 16.46
C PHE A 333 -25.46 34.93 16.33
N ALA A 334 -25.88 35.50 17.46
CA ALA A 334 -26.27 36.90 17.58
C ALA A 334 -25.83 37.44 18.95
N VAL A 335 -25.64 38.75 19.04
CA VAL A 335 -25.28 39.44 20.27
C VAL A 335 -26.34 40.49 20.57
N THR A 336 -26.75 40.61 21.84
CA THR A 336 -27.49 41.76 22.36
C THR A 336 -26.63 42.52 23.35
N VAL A 337 -26.99 43.77 23.58
CA VAL A 337 -26.47 44.57 24.70
C VAL A 337 -27.58 44.78 25.71
N TYR A 338 -27.25 44.92 26.99
CA TYR A 338 -28.18 45.44 27.99
C TYR A 338 -27.57 46.58 28.79
N ASP A 339 -28.41 47.50 29.29
CA ASP A 339 -27.98 48.62 30.13
C ASP A 339 -27.94 48.25 31.62
N GLN A 340 -27.52 49.19 32.47
CA GLN A 340 -27.48 48.99 33.94
C GLN A 340 -28.86 48.68 34.57
N PHE A 341 -29.96 48.93 33.85
CA PHE A 341 -31.32 48.62 34.28
C PHE A 341 -31.82 47.29 33.71
N MET A 342 -30.95 46.48 33.11
CA MET A 342 -31.25 45.20 32.47
C MET A 342 -32.18 45.32 31.26
N VAL A 343 -32.27 46.51 30.64
CA VAL A 343 -33.02 46.69 29.39
C VAL A 343 -32.16 46.21 28.24
N GLU A 344 -32.63 45.17 27.55
CA GLU A 344 -31.90 44.48 26.48
C GLU A 344 -32.30 44.99 25.09
N SER A 345 -31.34 45.02 24.17
CA SER A 345 -31.56 45.35 22.76
C SER A 345 -32.17 44.19 21.98
N ASP A 346 -32.63 44.48 20.75
CA ASP A 346 -32.81 43.45 19.73
C ASP A 346 -31.48 42.74 19.40
N PHE A 347 -31.56 41.58 18.75
CA PHE A 347 -30.40 40.89 18.21
C PHE A 347 -29.61 41.76 17.22
N SER A 348 -28.29 41.60 17.26
CA SER A 348 -27.41 41.99 16.15
C SER A 348 -27.81 41.28 14.86
N SER A 349 -27.16 41.64 13.74
CA SER A 349 -27.19 40.80 12.54
C SER A 349 -26.78 39.36 12.91
N ILE A 350 -27.57 38.38 12.47
CA ILE A 350 -27.23 36.97 12.67
C ILE A 350 -26.03 36.64 11.78
N ALA A 351 -25.03 36.02 12.39
CA ALA A 351 -23.86 35.54 11.67
C ALA A 351 -23.74 34.02 11.83
N SER A 352 -22.96 33.36 10.97
CA SER A 352 -22.85 31.90 10.99
C SER A 352 -21.43 31.39 10.79
N LYS A 353 -21.18 30.19 11.31
CA LYS A 353 -19.92 29.46 11.18
C LYS A 353 -20.22 27.99 10.92
N THR A 354 -19.62 27.42 9.87
CA THR A 354 -19.67 25.98 9.61
C THR A 354 -18.42 25.29 10.16
N ILE A 355 -18.64 24.24 10.94
CA ILE A 355 -17.62 23.31 11.43
C ILE A 355 -17.69 22.04 10.57
N TYR A 356 -16.54 21.56 10.09
CA TYR A 356 -16.43 20.41 9.17
C TYR A 356 -15.85 19.20 9.87
#